data_AF-T1E732-F1
#
_entry.id   AF-T1E732-F1
#
_cell.length_a   1.000
_cell.length_b   1.000
_cell.length_c   1.000
_cell.angle_alpha   90.00
_cell.angle_beta   90.00
_cell.angle_gamma   90.00
#
_symmetry.space_group_name_H-M   'P 1'
#
loop_
_entity.id
_entity.type
_entity.pdbx_description
1 polymer ?
#
loop_
_entity_poly.entity_id
_entity_poly.type
_entity_poly.pdbx_seq_one_letter_code
_entity_poly.pdbx_strand_id
1 'polypeptide(L)'
;MADQAPEEGAKKKRTFRKFTYRGVDLDQLLDMKQEALMDLMHSRAKRRFKRGLRRKPQALIKKLRKAKKETPPNEKPACVKTHLRNMIIVPEE
;
A
#
# COMPACT_ATOMS: atom_id res chain seq x y z
N MET A 1 38.75 17.21 -30.83
CA MET A 1 38.39 15.98 -30.10
C MET A 1 37.34 16.39 -29.09
N ALA A 2 36.07 16.19 -29.46
CA ALA A 2 34.92 16.64 -28.70
C ALA A 2 34.46 15.50 -27.79
N ASP A 3 34.44 15.76 -26.48
CA ASP A 3 33.66 14.97 -25.52
C ASP A 3 32.99 15.96 -24.57
N GLN A 4 31.85 16.49 -25.01
CA GLN A 4 30.84 17.00 -24.09
C GLN A 4 30.03 15.78 -23.63
N ALA A 5 30.30 15.34 -22.40
CA ALA A 5 29.41 14.41 -21.72
C ALA A 5 28.04 15.09 -21.53
N PRO A 6 26.93 14.51 -22.00
CA PRO A 6 25.62 15.07 -21.74
C PRO A 6 25.29 14.86 -20.25
N GLU A 7 24.93 15.94 -19.55
CA GLU A 7 24.41 15.87 -18.20
C GLU A 7 23.20 14.93 -18.16
N GLU A 8 23.34 13.80 -17.46
CA GLU A 8 22.25 12.86 -17.22
C GLU A 8 21.12 13.61 -16.50
N GLY A 9 20.02 13.79 -17.23
CA GLY A 9 18.93 14.68 -16.88
C GLY A 9 18.50 14.61 -15.41
N ALA A 10 18.65 15.73 -14.71
CA ALA A 10 18.09 15.96 -13.40
C ALA A 10 16.58 15.65 -13.43
N LYS A 11 16.22 14.45 -12.97
CA LYS A 11 14.83 14.02 -12.81
C LYS A 11 14.13 15.09 -11.98
N LYS A 12 13.15 15.80 -12.55
CA LYS A 12 12.32 16.78 -11.84
C LYS A 12 11.98 16.23 -10.46
N LYS A 13 12.43 16.89 -9.39
CA LYS A 13 12.08 16.55 -8.01
C LYS A 13 10.55 16.53 -7.97
N ARG A 14 9.96 15.33 -7.91
CA ARG A 14 8.51 15.18 -7.82
C ARG A 14 8.08 15.95 -6.57
N THR A 15 7.24 16.97 -6.73
CA THR A 15 6.54 17.58 -5.61
C THR A 15 5.81 16.47 -4.86
N PHE A 16 6.11 16.32 -3.57
CA PHE A 16 5.53 15.26 -2.76
C PHE A 16 4.01 15.48 -2.69
N ARG A 17 3.26 14.69 -3.45
CA ARG A 17 1.81 14.72 -3.42
C ARG A 17 1.37 13.95 -2.18
N LYS A 18 0.93 14.69 -1.15
CA LYS A 18 0.29 14.10 0.03
C LYS A 18 -0.94 13.31 -0.45
N PHE A 19 -1.00 12.04 -0.06
CA PHE A 19 -2.12 11.19 -0.41
C PHE A 19 -3.28 11.49 0.56
N THR A 20 -4.40 11.91 0.00
CA THR A 20 -5.65 12.10 0.71
C THR A 20 -6.69 11.13 0.14
N TYR A 21 -7.37 10.39 1.00
CA TYR A 21 -8.49 9.54 0.63
C TYR A 21 -9.74 10.02 1.37
N ARG A 22 -10.72 10.53 0.61
CA ARG A 22 -12.00 11.06 1.16
C ARG A 22 -11.83 12.04 2.32
N GLY A 23 -10.81 12.90 2.23
CA GLY A 23 -10.50 13.91 3.26
C GLY A 23 -9.67 13.41 4.43
N VAL A 24 -9.21 12.16 4.42
CA VAL A 24 -8.33 11.57 5.44
C VAL A 24 -6.91 11.44 4.86
N ASP A 25 -5.90 11.86 5.63
CA ASP A 25 -4.49 11.76 5.26
C ASP A 25 -3.95 10.34 5.42
N LEU A 26 -2.82 10.04 4.77
CA LEU A 26 -2.20 8.71 4.83
C LEU A 26 -1.88 8.25 6.25
N ASP A 27 -1.29 9.12 7.07
CA ASP A 27 -0.89 8.79 8.44
C ASP A 27 -2.12 8.41 9.29
N GLN A 28 -3.21 9.16 9.11
CA GLN A 28 -4.49 8.87 9.77
C GLN A 28 -5.10 7.55 9.27
N LEU A 29 -4.99 7.22 7.97
CA LEU A 29 -5.49 5.96 7.43
C LEU A 29 -4.75 4.74 7.99
N LEU A 30 -3.49 4.89 8.40
CA LEU A 30 -2.69 3.81 8.98
C LEU A 30 -3.08 3.53 10.44
N ASP A 31 -3.34 4.57 11.22
CA ASP A 31 -3.74 4.46 12.63
C ASP A 31 -5.23 4.10 12.82
N MET A 32 -6.03 4.25 11.77
CA MET A 32 -7.48 4.00 11.83
C MET A 32 -7.82 2.52 12.06
N LYS A 33 -8.80 2.28 12.94
CA LYS A 33 -9.39 0.95 13.11
C LYS A 33 -10.12 0.50 11.84
N GLN A 34 -10.09 -0.81 11.57
CA GLN A 34 -10.70 -1.41 10.39
C GLN A 34 -12.21 -1.09 10.25
N GLU A 35 -12.94 -0.95 11.34
CA GLU A 35 -14.38 -0.62 11.32
C GLU A 35 -14.64 0.78 10.74
N ALA A 36 -13.90 1.79 11.22
CA ALA A 36 -13.98 3.15 10.67
C ALA A 36 -13.54 3.20 9.20
N LEU A 37 -12.51 2.42 8.86
CA LEU A 37 -12.03 2.30 7.48
C LEU A 37 -13.10 1.67 6.55
N MET A 38 -13.90 0.73 7.04
CA MET A 38 -15.00 0.16 6.24
C MET A 38 -15.98 1.25 5.82
N ASP A 39 -16.33 2.19 6.71
CA ASP A 39 -17.30 3.23 6.36
C ASP A 39 -16.79 4.24 5.32
N LEU A 40 -15.48 4.46 5.27
CA LEU A 40 -14.80 5.26 4.24
C LEU A 40 -14.68 4.51 2.89
N MET A 41 -14.75 3.19 2.87
CA MET A 41 -14.60 2.41 1.63
C MET A 41 -15.85 2.43 0.74
N HIS A 42 -15.71 2.00 -0.51
CA HIS A 42 -16.84 1.88 -1.44
C HIS A 42 -17.80 0.72 -1.06
N SER A 43 -19.06 0.77 -1.49
CA SER A 43 -20.10 -0.22 -1.09
C SER A 43 -19.72 -1.68 -1.36
N ARG A 44 -19.05 -1.97 -2.48
CA ARG A 44 -18.53 -3.33 -2.78
C ARG A 44 -17.48 -3.79 -1.75
N ALA A 45 -16.58 -2.91 -1.30
CA ALA A 45 -15.55 -3.23 -0.32
C ALA A 45 -16.20 -3.48 1.04
N LYS A 46 -17.09 -2.58 1.47
CA LYS A 46 -17.92 -2.76 2.68
C LYS A 46 -18.60 -4.13 2.71
N ARG A 47 -19.30 -4.48 1.63
CA ARG A 47 -19.99 -5.77 1.50
C ARG A 47 -19.03 -6.96 1.59
N ARG A 48 -17.80 -6.84 1.07
CA ARG A 48 -16.80 -7.90 1.15
C ARG A 48 -16.29 -8.09 2.57
N PHE A 49 -15.94 -7.01 3.27
CA PHE A 49 -15.48 -7.07 4.65
C PHE A 49 -16.57 -7.55 5.60
N LYS A 50 -17.81 -7.03 5.45
CA LYS A 50 -18.97 -7.45 6.25
C LYS A 50 -19.32 -8.93 6.08
N ARG A 51 -19.06 -9.52 4.90
CA ARG A 51 -19.24 -10.97 4.65
C ARG A 51 -18.06 -11.82 5.15
N GLY A 52 -16.97 -11.20 5.57
CA GLY A 52 -15.76 -11.86 6.03
C GLY A 52 -14.77 -12.21 4.91
N LEU A 53 -13.49 -12.20 5.27
CA LEU A 53 -12.40 -12.67 4.40
C LEU A 53 -12.23 -14.18 4.53
N ARG A 54 -12.17 -14.88 3.39
CA ARG A 54 -11.81 -16.31 3.34
C ARG A 54 -10.33 -16.50 3.78
N ARG A 55 -9.96 -17.75 4.09
CA ARG A 55 -8.60 -18.12 4.54
C ARG A 55 -7.46 -17.65 3.62
N LYS A 56 -7.65 -17.71 2.29
CA LYS A 56 -6.60 -17.33 1.31
C LYS A 56 -6.17 -15.85 1.46
N PRO A 57 -7.07 -14.86 1.45
CA PRO A 57 -6.76 -13.48 1.80
C PRO A 57 -6.03 -13.29 3.14
N GLN A 58 -6.48 -13.97 4.20
CA GLN A 58 -5.85 -13.83 5.52
C GLN A 58 -4.40 -14.35 5.53
N ALA A 59 -4.13 -15.45 4.81
CA ALA A 59 -2.78 -15.96 4.65
C ALA A 59 -1.86 -14.98 3.90
N LEU A 60 -2.40 -14.27 2.90
CA LEU A 60 -1.65 -13.24 2.16
C LEU A 60 -1.28 -12.07 3.08
N ILE A 61 -2.23 -11.56 3.87
CA ILE A 61 -1.99 -10.47 4.82
C ILE A 61 -0.89 -10.86 5.82
N LYS A 62 -0.95 -12.08 6.38
CA LYS A 62 0.09 -12.58 7.30
C LYS A 62 1.48 -12.63 6.65
N LYS A 63 1.58 -13.06 5.39
CA LYS A 63 2.85 -13.06 4.65
C LYS A 63 3.40 -11.66 4.42
N LEU A 64 2.53 -10.69 4.10
CA LEU A 64 2.92 -9.30 3.88
C LEU A 64 3.40 -8.64 5.18
N ARG A 65 2.70 -8.85 6.31
CA ARG A 65 3.13 -8.35 7.62
C ARG A 65 4.49 -8.91 8.03
N LYS A 66 4.73 -10.21 7.79
CA LYS A 66 6.02 -10.85 8.05
C LYS A 66 7.13 -10.22 7.20
N ALA A 67 6.91 -10.09 5.88
CA ALA A 67 7.88 -9.50 4.98
C ALA A 67 8.24 -8.05 5.37
N LYS A 68 7.25 -7.23 5.73
CA LYS A 68 7.48 -5.84 6.17
C LYS A 68 8.26 -5.77 7.48
N LYS A 69 7.96 -6.65 8.45
CA LYS A 69 8.65 -6.71 9.75
C LYS A 69 10.11 -7.15 9.66
N GLU A 70 10.43 -8.07 8.74
CA GLU A 70 11.79 -8.61 8.56
C GLU A 70 12.70 -7.69 7.75
N THR A 71 12.16 -6.61 7.18
CA THR A 71 12.93 -5.71 6.32
C THR A 71 13.72 -4.70 7.15
N PRO A 72 15.01 -4.48 6.86
CA PRO A 72 15.78 -3.44 7.52
C PRO A 72 15.22 -2.04 7.20
N PRO A 73 15.37 -1.07 8.11
CA PRO A 73 14.90 0.30 7.89
C PRO A 73 15.55 0.89 6.64
N ASN A 74 14.76 1.57 5.82
CA ASN A 74 15.11 2.16 4.50
C ASN A 74 15.23 1.19 3.31
N GLU A 75 15.01 -0.12 3.48
CA GLU A 75 14.93 -1.04 2.35
C GLU A 75 13.49 -1.43 2.00
N LYS A 76 13.29 -1.88 0.76
CA LYS A 76 11.99 -2.36 0.30
C LYS A 76 11.81 -3.82 0.73
N PRO A 77 10.61 -4.21 1.21
CA PRO A 77 10.36 -5.59 1.60
C PRO A 77 10.41 -6.55 0.42
N ALA A 78 10.67 -7.82 0.73
CA ALA A 78 10.69 -8.88 -0.26
C ALA A 78 9.36 -8.99 -1.03
N CYS A 79 9.44 -9.15 -2.35
CA CYS A 79 8.28 -9.26 -3.23
C CYS A 79 7.46 -10.53 -2.95
N VAL A 80 6.22 -10.38 -2.47
CA VAL A 80 5.29 -11.50 -2.23
C VAL A 80 4.43 -11.76 -3.48
N LYS A 81 4.65 -12.90 -4.14
CA LYS A 81 3.86 -13.32 -5.32
C LYS A 81 2.48 -13.86 -4.90
N THR A 82 1.42 -13.43 -5.58
CA THR A 82 0.04 -13.91 -5.34
C THR A 82 -0.79 -13.95 -6.62
N HIS A 83 -1.68 -14.94 -6.73
CA HIS A 83 -2.68 -15.03 -7.79
C HIS A 83 -4.01 -14.35 -7.41
N LEU A 84 -4.13 -13.82 -6.19
CA LEU A 84 -5.37 -13.23 -5.66
C LEU A 84 -5.61 -11.83 -6.24
N ARG A 85 -6.11 -11.77 -7.48
CA ARG A 85 -6.52 -10.52 -8.15
C ARG A 85 -7.74 -9.84 -7.54
N ASN A 86 -8.53 -10.61 -6.79
CA ASN A 86 -9.77 -10.14 -6.19
C ASN A 86 -9.56 -9.52 -4.81
N MET A 87 -8.34 -9.54 -4.24
CA MET A 87 -8.08 -8.97 -2.92
C MET A 87 -8.06 -7.44 -3.00
N ILE A 88 -8.67 -6.80 -2.00
CA ILE A 88 -8.68 -5.34 -1.87
C ILE A 88 -7.38 -4.91 -1.21
N ILE A 89 -6.75 -3.85 -1.69
CA ILE A 89 -5.61 -3.24 -1.02
C ILE A 89 -6.16 -2.54 0.22
N VAL A 90 -5.76 -3.05 1.39
CA VAL A 90 -6.12 -2.47 2.68
C VAL A 90 -4.92 -1.66 3.14
N PRO A 91 -5.10 -0.36 3.44
CA PRO A 91 -4.13 0.39 4.24
C PRO A 91 -4.06 -0.29 5.61
N GLU A 92 -2.98 -1.02 5.83
CA GLU A 92 -2.62 -1.60 7.12
C GLU A 92 -1.15 -1.33 7.36
N GLU A 93 -0.81 -1.14 8.63
CA GLU A 93 0.57 -1.22 9.09
C GLU A 93 1.19 -2.60 8.88
#